data_AF-A0A7C4XPH2-F1
#
_entry.id   AF-A0A7C4XPH2-F1
#
_cell.length_a   1.000
_cell.length_b   1.000
_cell.length_c   1.000
_cell.angle_alpha   90.00
_cell.angle_beta   90.00
_cell.angle_gamma   90.00
#
_symmetry.space_group_name_H-M   'P 1'
#
loop_
_entity.id
_entity.type
_entity.pdbx_description
1 polymer ?
#
loop_
_entity_poly.entity_id
_entity_poly.type
_entity_poly.pdbx_seq_one_letter_code
_entity_poly.pdbx_strand_id
1 'polypeptide(L)'
;MPVTATAPATRVAYRTCPFCEATCGLELHLRGREITLVRGDRDDVFSHGYLCPKGTAIRQLEADPDRLRRPVVREGATWREVDWPEAFAVVEDGLTRVIDAHGRDAVAVYLGNPSVHN
;
A
#
# COMPACT_ATOMS: atom_id res chain seq x y z
N MET A 1 25.43 4.43 30.98
CA MET A 1 25.55 5.55 30.02
C MET A 1 24.44 5.39 29.00
N PRO A 2 23.61 6.41 28.75
CA PRO A 2 22.56 6.29 27.75
C PRO A 2 23.23 6.23 26.37
N VAL A 3 22.99 5.14 25.62
CA VAL A 3 23.37 5.06 24.21
C VAL A 3 22.47 6.04 23.48
N THR A 4 23.03 7.17 23.06
CA THR A 4 22.32 8.12 22.18
C THR A 4 22.13 7.44 20.83
N ALA A 5 20.92 6.96 20.56
CA ALA A 5 20.59 6.40 19.26
C ALA A 5 20.78 7.50 18.19
N THR A 6 21.74 7.30 17.28
CA THR A 6 21.95 8.20 16.16
C THR A 6 20.70 8.18 15.28
N ALA A 7 20.12 9.36 15.01
CA ALA A 7 18.96 9.46 14.13
C ALA A 7 19.31 8.88 12.74
N PRO A 8 18.38 8.13 12.11
CA PRO A 8 18.65 7.53 10.81
C PRO A 8 18.94 8.61 9.77
N ALA A 9 19.95 8.37 8.95
CA ALA A 9 20.31 9.26 7.85
C ALA A 9 19.14 9.39 6.85
N THR A 10 18.96 10.59 6.30
CA THR A 10 17.97 10.82 5.24
C THR A 10 18.44 10.14 3.96
N ARG A 11 17.56 9.34 3.33
CA ARG A 11 17.76 8.80 1.97
C ARG A 11 16.69 9.30 1.02
N VAL A 12 17.02 9.44 -0.25
CA VAL A 12 16.07 9.74 -1.32
C VAL A 12 15.64 8.43 -2.00
N ALA A 13 14.37 8.32 -2.37
CA ALA A 13 13.81 7.20 -3.11
C ALA A 13 12.89 7.70 -4.21
N TYR A 14 13.04 7.14 -5.41
CA TYR A 14 12.19 7.49 -6.55
C TYR A 14 11.12 6.41 -6.77
N ARG A 15 9.87 6.81 -6.95
CA ARG A 15 8.72 5.89 -7.10
C ARG A 15 7.71 6.45 -8.09
N THR A 16 6.88 5.57 -8.65
CA THR A 16 5.73 5.99 -9.43
C THR A 16 4.56 6.32 -8.50
N CYS A 17 3.85 7.41 -8.78
CA CYS A 17 2.64 7.79 -8.07
C CYS A 17 1.52 6.78 -8.37
N PRO A 18 0.93 6.14 -7.34
CA PRO A 18 0.04 5.01 -7.57
C PRO A 18 -1.43 5.39 -7.80
N PHE A 19 -1.80 6.66 -7.70
CA PHE A 19 -3.21 7.06 -7.60
C PHE A 19 -3.99 7.15 -8.90
N CYS A 20 -3.35 7.13 -10.06
CA CYS A 20 -4.04 7.17 -11.35
C CYS A 20 -3.10 6.75 -12.47
N GLU A 21 -3.69 6.53 -13.63
CA GLU A 21 -3.05 6.17 -14.90
C GLU A 21 -2.01 7.18 -15.40
N ALA A 22 -1.95 8.38 -14.82
CA ALA A 22 -0.92 9.38 -15.15
C ALA A 22 0.48 9.00 -14.65
N THR A 23 0.59 8.10 -13.65
CA THR A 23 1.87 7.50 -13.22
C THR A 23 3.04 8.48 -13.03
N CYS A 24 2.78 9.65 -12.43
CA CYS A 24 3.80 10.69 -12.26
C CYS A 24 4.99 10.21 -11.39
N GLY A 25 6.21 10.66 -11.70
CA GLY A 25 7.40 10.37 -10.90
C GLY A 25 7.40 11.09 -9.55
N LEU A 26 7.75 10.37 -8.49
CA LEU A 26 7.87 10.86 -7.12
C LEU A 26 9.32 10.83 -6.67
N GLU A 27 9.73 11.87 -5.97
CA GLU A 27 10.93 11.89 -5.15
C GLU A 27 10.52 11.93 -3.66
N LEU A 28 10.87 10.89 -2.93
CA LEU A 28 10.55 10.68 -1.52
C LEU A 28 11.80 10.81 -0.67
N HIS A 29 11.76 11.68 0.34
CA HIS A 29 12.83 11.75 1.36
C HIS A 29 12.40 10.94 2.57
N LEU A 30 13.27 10.03 3.00
CA LEU A 30 12.98 9.03 4.00
C LEU A 30 13.96 9.11 5.16
N ARG A 31 13.45 9.10 6.39
CA ARG A 31 14.23 8.86 7.61
C ARG A 31 13.78 7.52 8.19
N GLY A 32 14.57 6.47 7.96
CA GLY A 32 14.13 5.11 8.22
C GLY A 32 12.91 4.76 7.35
N ARG A 33 11.76 4.48 7.98
CA ARG A 33 10.47 4.22 7.29
C ARG A 33 9.59 5.46 7.14
N GLU A 34 9.90 6.55 7.83
CA GLU A 34 9.08 7.77 7.78
C GLU A 34 9.38 8.56 6.50
N ILE A 35 8.32 8.95 5.79
CA ILE A 35 8.39 9.92 4.70
C ILE A 35 8.42 11.33 5.30
N THR A 36 9.49 12.08 5.05
CA THR A 36 9.65 13.45 5.54
C THR A 36 9.34 14.51 4.48
N LEU A 37 9.47 14.17 3.19
CA LEU A 37 9.14 15.05 2.07
C LEU A 37 8.64 14.20 0.89
N VAL A 38 7.63 14.72 0.20
CA VAL A 38 7.14 14.21 -1.09
C VAL A 38 7.18 15.37 -2.09
N ARG A 39 7.83 15.16 -3.23
CA ARG A 39 7.78 16.09 -4.37
C ARG A 39 7.78 15.32 -5.68
N GLY A 40 7.48 16.00 -6.78
CA GLY A 40 7.64 15.41 -8.11
C GLY A 40 9.12 15.19 -8.42
N ASP A 41 9.44 14.06 -9.04
CA ASP A 41 10.77 13.79 -9.55
C ASP A 41 11.04 14.70 -10.77
N ARG A 42 12.04 15.58 -10.65
CA ARG A 42 12.38 16.55 -11.70
C ARG A 42 12.93 15.90 -12.96
N ASP A 43 13.55 14.73 -12.81
CA ASP A 43 14.19 14.01 -13.90
C ASP A 43 13.25 12.94 -14.50
N ASP A 44 12.02 12.83 -13.99
CA ASP A 44 11.01 11.93 -14.54
C ASP A 44 10.64 12.35 -15.96
N VAL A 45 10.68 11.38 -16.87
CA VAL A 45 10.55 11.58 -18.32
C VAL A 45 9.16 12.06 -18.76
N PHE A 46 8.14 11.82 -17.93
CA PHE A 46 6.76 12.17 -18.24
C PHE A 46 6.31 13.43 -17.52
N SER A 47 6.50 13.48 -16.21
CA SER A 47 5.94 14.54 -15.35
C SER A 47 6.88 15.72 -15.14
N HIS A 48 8.19 15.58 -15.37
CA HIS A 48 9.19 16.66 -15.24
C HIS A 48 9.06 17.47 -13.93
N GLY A 49 8.80 16.78 -12.83
CA GLY A 49 8.64 17.38 -11.50
C GLY A 49 7.25 17.93 -11.20
N TYR A 50 6.30 17.90 -12.15
CA TYR A 50 4.91 18.22 -11.86
C TYR A 50 4.30 17.16 -10.95
N LEU A 51 3.62 17.60 -9.88
CA LEU A 51 2.91 16.71 -8.98
C LEU A 51 1.60 17.37 -8.51
N CYS A 52 0.48 16.65 -8.67
CA CYS A 52 -0.83 17.14 -8.23
C CYS A 52 -1.02 16.99 -6.70
N PRO A 53 -2.05 17.62 -6.11
CA PRO A 53 -2.29 17.56 -4.66
C PRO A 53 -2.45 16.13 -4.11
N LYS A 54 -3.01 15.20 -4.89
CA LYS A 54 -3.11 13.78 -4.49
C LYS A 54 -1.74 13.21 -4.19
N GLY A 55 -0.80 13.34 -5.13
CA GLY A 55 0.56 12.81 -4.99
C GLY A 55 1.31 13.41 -3.80
N THR A 56 1.15 14.72 -3.56
CA THR A 56 1.76 15.36 -2.38
C THR A 56 1.26 14.82 -1.04
N ALA A 57 0.06 14.21 -1.01
CA ALA A 57 -0.57 13.70 0.19
C ALA A 57 -0.17 12.25 0.56
N ILE A 58 0.75 11.61 -0.20
CA ILE A 58 1.17 10.21 0.05
C ILE A 58 1.72 10.03 1.47
N ARG A 59 2.43 11.02 2.01
CA ARG A 59 2.93 10.97 3.38
C ARG A 59 1.80 10.79 4.40
N GLN A 60 0.69 11.50 4.22
CA GLN A 60 -0.46 11.44 5.12
C GLN A 60 -1.14 10.07 5.05
N LEU A 61 -1.28 9.46 3.86
CA LEU A 61 -1.84 8.11 3.75
C LEU A 61 -0.94 7.04 4.35
N GLU A 62 0.39 7.14 4.17
CA GLU A 62 1.33 6.18 4.76
C GLU A 62 1.30 6.23 6.29
N ALA A 63 1.12 7.43 6.86
CA ALA A 63 1.07 7.70 8.29
C ALA A 63 -0.35 7.65 8.90
N ASP A 64 -1.37 7.29 8.11
CA ASP A 64 -2.76 7.24 8.57
C ASP A 64 -2.90 6.29 9.78
N PRO A 65 -3.45 6.75 10.92
CA PRO A 65 -3.64 5.90 12.09
C PRO A 65 -4.57 4.72 11.80
N ASP A 66 -5.56 4.89 10.93
CA ASP A 66 -6.61 3.92 10.63
C ASP A 66 -6.20 2.89 9.56
N ARG A 67 -5.02 3.06 8.96
CA ARG A 67 -4.47 2.10 7.98
C ARG A 67 -4.33 0.71 8.60
N LEU A 68 -4.89 -0.30 7.93
CA LEU A 68 -4.69 -1.70 8.28
C LEU A 68 -3.22 -2.09 8.16
N ARG A 69 -2.67 -2.65 9.25
CA ARG A 69 -1.27 -3.12 9.33
C ARG A 69 -1.17 -4.64 9.42
N ARG A 70 -2.30 -5.32 9.60
CA ARG A 70 -2.44 -6.78 9.72
C ARG A 70 -3.68 -7.27 9.00
N PRO A 71 -3.70 -8.53 8.53
CA PRO A 71 -4.91 -9.14 8.01
C PRO A 71 -6.01 -9.22 9.07
N VAL A 72 -7.26 -9.22 8.63
CA VAL A 72 -8.45 -9.34 9.48
C VAL A 72 -9.40 -10.38 8.93
N VAL A 73 -10.09 -11.10 9.82
CA VAL A 73 -11.14 -12.07 9.50
C VAL A 73 -12.45 -11.63 10.14
N ARG A 74 -13.56 -11.78 9.42
CA ARG A 74 -14.90 -11.40 9.90
C ARG A 74 -15.49 -12.51 10.76
N GLU A 75 -16.01 -12.16 11.93
CA GLU A 75 -16.68 -13.06 12.86
C GLU A 75 -18.08 -12.51 13.18
N GLY A 76 -19.09 -13.01 12.48
CA GLY A 76 -20.45 -12.44 12.55
C GLY A 76 -20.45 -10.98 12.09
N ALA A 77 -20.64 -10.06 13.05
CA ALA A 77 -20.66 -8.61 12.81
C ALA A 77 -19.34 -7.89 13.18
N THR A 78 -18.35 -8.60 13.73
CA THR A 78 -17.07 -8.01 14.16
C THR A 78 -15.92 -8.46 13.27
N TRP A 79 -14.76 -7.83 13.44
CA TRP A 79 -13.51 -8.17 12.78
C TRP A 79 -12.44 -8.49 13.81
N ARG A 80 -11.66 -9.54 13.56
CA ARG A 80 -10.53 -9.95 14.39
C ARG A 80 -9.25 -9.89 13.59
N GLU A 81 -8.20 -9.29 14.17
CA GLU A 81 -6.86 -9.34 13.58
C GLU A 81 -6.29 -10.75 13.64
N VAL A 82 -5.63 -11.16 12.56
CA VAL A 82 -5.00 -12.48 12.41
C VAL A 82 -3.57 -12.35 11.89
N ASP A 83 -2.85 -13.46 11.78
CA ASP A 83 -1.59 -13.51 11.04
C ASP A 83 -1.81 -13.93 9.58
N TRP A 84 -0.74 -13.86 8.77
CA TRP A 84 -0.82 -14.21 7.36
C TRP A 84 -1.18 -15.68 7.11
N PRO A 85 -0.59 -16.68 7.81
CA PRO A 85 -0.99 -18.07 7.68
C PRO A 85 -2.49 -18.31 7.90
N GLU A 86 -3.07 -17.77 8.99
CA GLU A 86 -4.50 -17.91 9.27
C GLU A 86 -5.35 -17.24 8.20
N ALA A 87 -4.98 -16.01 7.76
CA ALA A 87 -5.70 -15.31 6.71
C ALA A 87 -5.77 -16.10 5.39
N PHE A 88 -4.65 -16.70 4.97
CA PHE A 88 -4.61 -17.50 3.75
C PHE A 88 -5.39 -18.81 3.89
N ALA A 89 -5.36 -19.46 5.06
CA ALA A 89 -6.16 -20.66 5.30
C ALA A 89 -7.68 -20.38 5.19
N VAL A 90 -8.13 -19.22 5.68
CA VAL A 90 -9.55 -18.79 5.53
C VAL A 90 -9.91 -18.53 4.06
N VAL A 91 -9.01 -17.90 3.29
CA VAL A 91 -9.22 -17.68 1.85
C VAL A 91 -9.27 -19.00 1.09
N GLU A 92 -8.36 -19.93 1.38
CA GLU A 92 -8.31 -21.26 0.75
C GLU A 92 -9.59 -22.05 1.01
N ASP A 93 -10.05 -22.14 2.26
CA ASP A 93 -11.30 -22.80 2.61
C ASP A 93 -12.50 -22.16 1.89
N GLY A 94 -12.60 -20.83 1.93
CA GLY A 94 -13.72 -20.11 1.31
C GLY A 94 -13.78 -20.28 -0.21
N LEU A 95 -12.65 -20.11 -0.89
CA LEU A 95 -12.57 -20.26 -2.35
C LEU A 95 -12.81 -21.71 -2.77
N THR A 96 -12.22 -22.68 -2.09
CA THR A 96 -12.38 -24.11 -2.41
C THR A 96 -13.84 -24.53 -2.28
N ARG A 97 -14.52 -24.15 -1.19
CA ARG A 97 -15.95 -24.45 -1.01
C ARG A 97 -16.83 -23.89 -2.14
N VAL A 98 -16.57 -22.65 -2.58
CA VAL A 98 -17.33 -22.04 -3.69
C VAL A 98 -17.08 -22.78 -5.00
N ILE A 99 -15.81 -23.10 -5.30
CA ILE A 99 -15.42 -23.80 -6.53
C ILE A 99 -16.00 -25.21 -6.55
N ASP A 100 -15.94 -25.96 -5.44
CA ASP A 100 -16.48 -27.32 -5.36
C ASP A 100 -17.99 -27.35 -5.54
N ALA A 101 -18.71 -26.34 -5.02
CA ALA A 101 -20.17 -26.27 -5.11
C ALA A 101 -20.69 -25.72 -6.45
N HIS A 102 -19.95 -24.81 -7.10
CA HIS A 102 -20.46 -24.01 -8.21
C HIS A 102 -19.58 -24.01 -9.46
N GLY A 103 -18.43 -24.68 -9.42
CA GLY A 103 -17.45 -24.68 -10.50
C GLY A 103 -16.57 -23.43 -10.51
N ARG A 104 -15.54 -23.45 -11.37
CA ARG A 104 -14.52 -22.39 -11.44
C ARG A 104 -15.07 -21.05 -11.92
N ASP A 105 -16.10 -21.06 -12.75
CA ASP A 105 -16.71 -19.85 -13.32
C ASP A 105 -17.52 -19.04 -12.29
N ALA A 106 -17.69 -19.56 -11.07
CA ALA A 106 -18.31 -18.85 -9.95
C ALA A 106 -17.37 -17.83 -9.28
N VAL A 107 -16.10 -17.78 -9.67
CA VAL A 107 -15.09 -16.87 -9.10
C VAL A 107 -14.81 -15.72 -10.08
N ALA A 108 -14.91 -14.49 -9.57
CA ALA A 108 -14.56 -13.28 -10.30
C ALA A 108 -13.48 -12.49 -9.55
N VAL A 109 -12.68 -11.74 -10.30
CA VAL A 109 -11.68 -10.83 -9.74
C VAL A 109 -12.09 -9.40 -10.09
N TYR A 110 -12.18 -8.55 -9.06
CA TYR A 110 -12.35 -7.11 -9.23
C TYR A 110 -11.04 -6.41 -8.87
N LEU A 111 -10.49 -5.67 -9.84
CA LEU A 111 -9.24 -4.94 -9.67
C LEU A 111 -9.52 -3.44 -9.74
N GLY A 112 -8.94 -2.69 -8.81
CA GLY A 112 -9.08 -1.24 -8.73
C GLY A 112 -7.77 -0.55 -8.41
N ASN A 113 -7.84 0.78 -8.27
CA ASN A 113 -6.72 1.62 -7.88
C ASN A 113 -6.24 1.26 -6.46
N PRO A 114 -4.91 1.15 -6.19
CA PRO A 114 -3.78 1.40 -7.11
C PRO A 114 -3.28 0.21 -7.91
N SER A 115 -3.84 -0.98 -7.69
CA SER A 115 -3.33 -2.24 -8.24
C SER A 115 -3.42 -2.37 -9.76
N VAL A 116 -4.08 -1.45 -10.46
CA VAL A 116 -4.27 -1.49 -11.93
C VAL A 116 -3.45 -0.46 -12.69
N HIS A 117 -2.69 0.39 -11.99
CA HIS A 117 -1.95 1.50 -12.61
C HIS A 117 -0.43 1.40 -12.47
N ASN A 118 0.11 0.31 -11.86
CA ASN A 118 1.55 0.06 -11.69
C ASN A 118 1.89 -1.43 -11.75
#